data_AF-A0A960M6B8-F1
#
_entry.id   AF-A0A960M6B8-F1
#
_cell.length_a   1.000
_cell.length_b   1.000
_cell.length_c   1.000
_cell.angle_alpha   90.00
_cell.angle_beta   90.00
_cell.angle_gamma   90.00
#
_symmetry.space_group_name_H-M   'P 1'
#
loop_
_entity.id
_entity.type
_entity.pdbx_description
1 polymer ?
#
loop_
_entity_poly.entity_id
_entity_poly.type
_entity_poly.pdbx_seq_one_letter_code
_entity_poly.pdbx_strand_id
1 'polypeptide(L)'
;MLDIKLIRENPKDIEKKLQTKDANASLQKVLKLDEEIRSLKIESEELKSERNKNAKEVGERKRKGEDVTDLLKAMEGAKDKISILDHDLNELEETLKFELACLPNLPADDVKSSLDPADNVQIKTFGEKPSFSFEPKNHLELNESLKLFDFKRGAKISGSGWPAYRGVGARLEWALIRFMIDTHVNNGFEQWILPIVGRPDIMMGSAHLPKFEDQLFKLQDKDHQLYLIPTS
;
A
#
# COMPACT_ATOMS: atom_id res chain seq x y z
N MET A 1 4.13 5.98 -1.12
CA MET A 1 3.22 7.05 -0.68
C MET A 1 3.74 8.37 -1.24
N LEU A 2 2.85 9.34 -1.49
CA LEU A 2 3.26 10.67 -1.94
C LEU A 2 3.91 11.45 -0.78
N ASP A 3 4.85 12.32 -1.09
CA ASP A 3 5.43 13.23 -0.10
C ASP A 3 4.39 14.24 0.35
N ILE A 4 4.14 14.31 1.65
CA ILE A 4 3.20 15.27 2.25
C ILE A 4 3.63 16.73 1.96
N LYS A 5 4.93 17.02 1.83
CA LYS A 5 5.41 18.36 1.47
C LYS A 5 4.93 18.77 0.07
N LEU A 6 5.02 17.85 -0.89
CA LEU A 6 4.54 18.07 -2.26
C LEU A 6 3.04 18.38 -2.28
N ILE A 7 2.27 17.64 -1.46
CA ILE A 7 0.82 17.87 -1.29
C ILE A 7 0.55 19.27 -0.72
N ARG A 8 1.32 19.72 0.28
CA ARG A 8 1.14 21.05 0.89
C ARG A 8 1.49 22.20 -0.05
N GLU A 9 2.54 22.05 -0.85
CA GLU A 9 3.01 23.11 -1.75
C GLU A 9 2.03 23.36 -2.89
N ASN A 10 1.45 22.29 -3.47
CA ASN A 10 0.59 22.40 -4.66
C ASN A 10 -0.69 21.53 -4.55
N PRO A 11 -1.53 21.71 -3.52
CA PRO A 11 -2.62 20.77 -3.23
C PRO A 11 -3.62 20.64 -4.38
N LYS A 12 -3.99 21.75 -5.02
CA LYS A 12 -4.96 21.75 -6.12
C LYS A 12 -4.47 21.01 -7.35
N ASP A 13 -3.20 21.20 -7.71
CA ASP A 13 -2.63 20.56 -8.90
C ASP A 13 -2.41 19.07 -8.68
N ILE A 14 -1.97 18.69 -7.48
CA ILE A 14 -1.82 17.29 -7.08
C ILE A 14 -3.18 16.59 -7.05
N GLU A 15 -4.21 17.21 -6.45
CA GLU A 15 -5.56 16.65 -6.42
C GLU A 15 -6.12 16.45 -7.83
N LYS A 16 -5.96 17.45 -8.71
CA LYS A 16 -6.36 17.34 -10.12
C LYS A 16 -5.64 16.21 -10.86
N LYS A 17 -4.34 16.02 -10.63
CA LYS A 17 -3.57 14.89 -11.22
C LYS A 17 -4.02 13.53 -10.67
N LEU A 18 -4.38 13.44 -9.39
CA LEU A 18 -4.91 12.20 -8.83
C LEU A 18 -6.29 11.86 -9.41
N GLN A 19 -7.11 12.87 -9.65
CA GLN A 19 -8.45 12.71 -10.23
C GLN A 19 -8.47 12.18 -11.66
N THR A 20 -7.35 12.25 -12.39
CA THR A 20 -7.26 11.61 -13.71
C THR A 20 -7.16 10.09 -13.63
N LYS A 21 -6.86 9.53 -12.45
CA LYS A 21 -6.79 8.09 -12.20
C LYS A 21 -7.94 7.59 -11.33
N ASP A 22 -8.40 8.41 -10.39
CA ASP A 22 -9.52 8.12 -9.51
C ASP A 22 -10.34 9.39 -9.31
N ALA A 23 -11.48 9.50 -9.97
CA ALA A 23 -12.34 10.69 -9.94
C ALA A 23 -12.75 11.13 -8.52
N ASN A 24 -12.71 10.21 -7.54
CA ASN A 24 -13.07 10.49 -6.15
C ASN A 24 -11.87 10.84 -5.27
N ALA A 25 -10.66 10.88 -5.83
CA ALA A 25 -9.47 11.26 -5.08
C ALA A 25 -9.62 12.69 -4.51
N SER A 26 -9.42 12.82 -3.19
CA SER A 26 -9.40 14.10 -2.51
C SER A 26 -8.27 14.17 -1.49
N LEU A 27 -7.67 15.35 -1.39
CA LEU A 27 -6.61 15.65 -0.42
C LEU A 27 -7.15 16.35 0.84
N GLN A 28 -8.44 16.67 0.91
CA GLN A 28 -9.02 17.44 2.01
C GLN A 28 -8.75 16.81 3.39
N LYS A 29 -8.97 15.50 3.53
CA LYS A 29 -8.74 14.78 4.78
C LYS A 29 -7.26 14.76 5.17
N VAL A 30 -6.38 14.48 4.20
CA VAL A 30 -4.92 14.47 4.39
C VAL A 30 -4.42 15.84 4.84
N LEU A 31 -4.86 16.92 4.19
CA LEU A 31 -4.47 18.28 4.53
C LEU A 31 -4.96 18.70 5.93
N LYS A 32 -6.19 18.33 6.29
CA LYS A 32 -6.75 18.61 7.63
C LYS A 32 -5.96 17.88 8.72
N LEU A 33 -5.68 16.60 8.53
CA LEU A 33 -4.88 15.80 9.46
C LEU A 33 -3.46 16.38 9.61
N ASP A 34 -2.82 16.75 8.50
CA ASP A 34 -1.49 17.36 8.53
C ASP A 34 -1.48 18.72 9.27
N GLU A 35 -2.51 19.55 9.09
CA GLU A 35 -2.66 20.82 9.82
C GLU A 35 -2.82 20.59 11.32
N GLU A 36 -3.69 19.66 11.71
CA GLU A 36 -3.97 19.30 13.11
C GLU A 36 -2.71 18.76 13.80
N ILE A 37 -2.01 17.81 13.15
CA ILE A 37 -0.74 17.25 13.66
C ILE A 37 0.30 18.35 13.85
N ARG A 38 0.42 19.28 12.90
CA ARG A 38 1.39 20.39 13.02
C ARG A 38 1.03 21.33 14.17
N SER A 39 -0.26 21.64 14.35
CA SER A 39 -0.72 22.46 15.48
C SER A 39 -0.41 21.80 16.82
N LEU A 40 -0.76 20.52 16.98
CA LEU A 40 -0.53 19.78 18.23
C LEU A 40 0.97 19.58 18.52
N LYS A 41 1.81 19.44 17.48
CA LYS A 41 3.27 19.42 17.66
C LYS A 41 3.80 20.73 18.23
N ILE A 42 3.29 21.86 17.75
CA ILE A 42 3.69 23.18 18.29
C ILE A 42 3.27 23.29 19.76
N GLU A 43 2.02 22.94 20.09
CA GLU A 43 1.52 22.97 21.47
C GLU A 43 2.31 22.03 22.40
N SER A 44 2.62 20.82 21.94
CA SER A 44 3.44 19.85 22.69
C SER A 44 4.84 20.39 22.98
N GLU A 45 5.49 21.04 22.00
CA GLU A 45 6.81 21.67 22.18
C GLU A 45 6.76 22.88 23.13
N GLU A 46 5.71 23.70 23.05
CA GLU A 46 5.50 24.83 23.97
C GLU A 46 5.35 24.35 25.42
N LEU A 47 4.52 23.33 25.66
CA LEU A 47 4.35 22.73 26.99
C LEU A 47 5.62 22.06 27.51
N LYS A 48 6.37 21.37 26.64
CA LYS A 48 7.67 20.78 26.98
C LYS A 48 8.67 21.87 27.38
N SER A 49 8.69 22.98 26.64
CA SER A 49 9.52 24.15 26.93
C SER A 49 9.15 24.81 28.27
N GLU A 50 7.85 25.04 28.51
CA GLU A 50 7.35 25.62 29.76
C GLU A 50 7.67 24.73 30.96
N ARG A 51 7.43 23.42 30.86
CA ARG A 51 7.77 22.45 31.91
C ARG A 51 9.26 22.47 32.23
N ASN A 52 10.12 22.54 31.21
CA ASN A 52 11.57 22.60 31.40
C ASN A 52 12.03 23.92 32.05
N LYS A 53 11.36 25.05 31.73
CA LYS A 53 11.60 26.33 32.41
C LYS A 53 11.19 26.27 33.88
N ASN A 54 10.01 25.74 34.17
CA ASN A 54 9.53 25.56 35.55
C ASN A 54 10.46 24.63 36.36
N ALA A 55 10.98 23.57 35.74
CA ALA A 55 11.95 22.67 36.37
C ALA A 55 13.25 23.38 36.80
N LYS A 56 13.76 24.29 35.97
CA LYS A 56 14.94 25.11 36.32
C LYS A 56 14.62 26.04 37.49
N GLU A 57 13.46 26.71 37.43
CA GLU A 57 13.05 27.66 38.48
C GLU A 57 12.78 26.98 39.82
N VAL A 58 12.23 25.76 39.84
CA VAL A 58 12.12 24.93 41.06
C VAL A 58 13.50 24.69 41.69
N GLY A 59 14.51 24.39 40.87
CA GLY A 59 15.89 24.19 41.34
C GLY A 59 16.48 25.45 41.99
N GLU A 60 16.20 26.62 41.42
CA GLU A 60 16.65 27.92 41.95
C GLU A 60 15.93 28.31 43.24
N ARG A 61 14.60 28.19 43.29
CA ARG A 61 13.79 28.51 44.48
C ARG A 61 14.10 27.59 45.66
N LYS A 62 14.30 26.28 45.41
CA LYS A 62 14.74 25.34 46.45
C LYS A 62 16.09 25.72 47.06
N ARG A 63 17.04 26.25 46.28
CA ARG A 63 18.33 26.74 46.81
C ARG A 63 18.18 27.98 47.69
N LYS A 64 17.16 28.80 47.43
CA LYS A 64 16.84 30.01 48.20
C LYS A 64 15.92 29.75 49.41
N GLY A 65 15.44 28.51 49.59
CA GLY A 65 14.50 28.16 50.66
C GLY A 65 13.07 28.68 50.43
N GLU A 66 12.72 29.00 49.17
CA GLU A 66 11.40 29.51 48.78
C GLU A 66 10.41 28.38 48.49
N ASP A 67 9.11 28.66 48.58
CA ASP A 67 8.05 27.70 48.22
C ASP A 67 8.00 27.44 46.70
N VAL A 68 7.85 26.16 46.35
CA VAL A 68 7.82 25.65 44.97
C VAL A 68 6.55 24.88 44.65
N THR A 69 5.59 24.82 45.57
CA THR A 69 4.37 24.02 45.45
C THR A 69 3.58 24.35 44.18
N ASP A 70 3.49 25.63 43.82
CA ASP A 70 2.78 26.09 42.61
C ASP A 70 3.47 25.63 41.32
N LEU A 71 4.81 25.69 41.28
CA LEU A 71 5.60 25.24 40.13
C LEU A 71 5.54 23.73 39.96
N LEU A 72 5.54 22.97 41.07
CA LEU A 72 5.39 21.52 41.03
C LEU A 72 4.01 21.11 40.49
N LYS A 73 2.94 21.78 40.94
CA LYS A 73 1.59 21.55 40.40
C LYS A 73 1.49 21.89 38.91
N ALA A 74 2.07 23.01 38.48
CA ALA A 74 2.09 23.40 37.07
C ALA A 74 2.86 22.39 36.20
N MET A 75 3.99 21.88 36.71
CA MET A 75 4.77 20.84 36.01
C MET A 75 4.03 19.50 35.91
N GLU A 76 3.29 19.12 36.95
CA GLU A 76 2.48 17.90 36.96
C GLU A 76 1.32 18.02 35.96
N GLY A 77 0.57 19.13 35.98
CA GLY A 77 -0.47 19.39 34.99
C GLY A 77 0.06 19.45 33.54
N ALA A 78 1.24 20.02 33.33
CA ALA A 78 1.89 20.02 32.01
C ALA A 78 2.31 18.59 31.57
N LYS A 79 2.76 17.74 32.50
CA LYS A 79 3.11 16.35 32.21
C LYS A 79 1.89 15.56 31.73
N ASP A 80 0.75 15.70 32.39
CA ASP A 80 -0.48 15.00 32.02
C ASP A 80 -0.99 15.46 30.64
N LYS A 81 -0.98 16.78 30.38
CA LYS A 81 -1.32 17.34 29.05
C LYS A 81 -0.39 16.85 27.95
N ILE A 82 0.92 16.83 28.19
CA ILE A 82 1.90 16.30 27.21
C ILE A 82 1.60 14.83 26.92
N SER A 83 1.27 14.03 27.94
CA SER A 83 0.96 12.62 27.74
C SER A 83 -0.29 12.41 26.88
N ILE A 84 -1.32 13.25 27.04
CA ILE A 84 -2.54 13.20 26.21
C ILE A 84 -2.20 13.63 24.78
N LEU A 85 -1.50 14.76 24.61
CA LEU A 85 -1.09 15.26 23.29
C LEU A 85 -0.22 14.27 22.52
N ASP A 86 0.74 13.63 23.19
CA ASP A 86 1.60 12.63 22.55
C ASP A 86 0.79 11.38 22.13
N HIS A 87 -0.27 11.01 22.86
CA HIS A 87 -1.19 9.94 22.44
C HIS A 87 -2.00 10.33 21.21
N ASP A 88 -2.67 11.50 21.26
CA ASP A 88 -3.48 12.02 20.15
C ASP A 88 -2.64 12.21 18.88
N LEU A 89 -1.41 12.71 19.02
CA LEU A 89 -0.45 12.83 17.92
C LEU A 89 -0.16 11.47 17.25
N ASN A 90 0.07 10.42 18.04
CA ASN A 90 0.34 9.08 17.49
C ASN A 90 -0.88 8.55 16.71
N GLU A 91 -2.09 8.74 17.22
CA GLU A 91 -3.31 8.30 16.53
C GLU A 91 -3.55 9.04 15.22
N LEU A 92 -3.35 10.37 15.23
CA LEU A 92 -3.47 11.21 14.04
C LEU A 92 -2.40 10.89 13.01
N GLU A 93 -1.15 10.63 13.43
CA GLU A 93 -0.06 10.26 12.53
C GLU A 93 -0.29 8.92 11.84
N GLU A 94 -0.77 7.90 12.57
CA GLU A 94 -1.13 6.61 11.97
C GLU A 94 -2.33 6.75 11.02
N THR A 95 -3.31 7.60 11.37
CA THR A 95 -4.44 7.91 10.47
C THR A 95 -3.95 8.63 9.21
N LEU A 96 -3.08 9.63 9.32
CA LEU A 96 -2.51 10.34 8.18
C LEU A 96 -1.72 9.39 7.28
N LYS A 97 -0.92 8.50 7.86
CA LYS A 97 -0.16 7.48 7.13
C LYS A 97 -1.07 6.53 6.37
N PHE A 98 -2.17 6.08 6.98
CA PHE A 98 -3.19 5.28 6.31
C PHE A 98 -3.80 6.02 5.10
N GLU A 99 -4.22 7.27 5.28
CA GLU A 99 -4.81 8.07 4.20
C GLU A 99 -3.82 8.29 3.05
N LEU A 100 -2.56 8.62 3.36
CA LEU A 100 -1.49 8.76 2.38
C LEU A 100 -1.18 7.46 1.63
N ALA A 101 -1.35 6.31 2.27
CA ALA A 101 -1.17 5.00 1.65
C ALA A 101 -2.32 4.62 0.71
N CYS A 102 -3.52 5.13 0.96
CA CYS A 102 -4.69 4.93 0.10
C CYS A 102 -4.66 5.80 -1.18
N LEU A 103 -3.85 6.87 -1.20
CA LEU A 103 -3.69 7.71 -2.38
C LEU A 103 -2.98 6.94 -3.51
N PRO A 104 -3.48 7.00 -4.75
CA PRO A 104 -2.74 6.46 -5.88
C PRO A 104 -1.45 7.27 -6.14
N ASN A 105 -0.53 6.67 -6.89
CA ASN A 105 0.62 7.42 -7.40
C ASN A 105 0.20 8.44 -8.47
N LEU A 106 0.98 9.51 -8.61
CA LEU A 106 0.80 10.52 -9.65
C LEU A 106 1.15 9.93 -11.02
N PRO A 107 0.29 10.10 -12.04
CA PRO A 107 0.65 9.77 -13.42
C PRO A 107 1.85 10.60 -13.88
N ALA A 108 2.70 10.01 -14.73
CA ALA A 108 3.73 10.76 -15.43
C ALA A 108 3.11 11.72 -16.45
N ASP A 109 3.82 12.80 -16.78
CA ASP A 109 3.27 13.89 -17.61
C ASP A 109 3.00 13.47 -19.07
N ASP A 110 3.62 12.39 -19.54
CA ASP A 110 3.44 11.81 -20.88
C ASP A 110 2.30 10.76 -20.95
N VAL A 111 1.64 10.48 -19.83
CA VAL A 111 0.51 9.53 -19.77
C VAL A 111 -0.78 10.24 -20.14
N LYS A 112 -1.48 9.74 -21.18
CA LYS A 112 -2.82 10.22 -21.54
C LYS A 112 -3.78 9.98 -20.37
N SER A 113 -4.39 11.06 -19.88
CA SER A 113 -5.46 10.98 -18.87
C SER A 113 -6.74 10.41 -19.47
N SER A 114 -7.16 9.24 -19.00
CA SER A 114 -8.53 8.75 -19.16
C SER A 114 -8.89 7.75 -18.07
N LEU A 115 -10.17 7.75 -17.70
CA LEU A 115 -10.78 6.75 -16.82
C LEU A 115 -11.37 5.57 -17.60
N ASP A 116 -11.45 5.67 -18.93
CA ASP A 116 -11.99 4.61 -19.80
C ASP A 116 -10.85 3.80 -20.43
N PRO A 117 -10.78 2.48 -20.22
CA PRO A 117 -9.83 1.61 -20.90
C PRO A 117 -9.89 1.70 -22.44
N ALA A 118 -11.02 2.13 -23.03
CA ALA A 118 -11.15 2.34 -24.47
C ALA A 118 -10.27 3.48 -25.01
N ASP A 119 -9.83 4.39 -24.14
CA ASP A 119 -8.94 5.49 -24.51
C ASP A 119 -7.46 5.11 -24.56
N ASN A 120 -7.12 3.87 -24.19
CA ASN A 120 -5.76 3.36 -24.22
C ASN A 120 -5.20 3.40 -25.64
N VAL A 121 -3.97 3.90 -25.77
CA VAL A 121 -3.30 4.08 -27.06
C VAL A 121 -2.43 2.85 -27.36
N GLN A 122 -2.63 2.25 -28.53
CA GLN A 122 -1.75 1.20 -29.02
C GLN A 122 -0.41 1.79 -29.46
N ILE A 123 0.66 1.48 -28.72
CA ILE A 123 2.02 2.00 -29.02
C ILE A 123 2.69 1.20 -30.15
N LYS A 124 2.53 -0.12 -30.15
CA LYS A 124 3.18 -1.01 -31.12
C LYS A 124 2.40 -2.31 -31.30
N THR A 125 2.44 -2.85 -32.51
CA THR A 125 2.09 -4.23 -32.84
C THR A 125 3.34 -5.00 -33.27
N PHE A 126 3.32 -6.31 -33.08
CA PHE A 126 4.40 -7.18 -33.55
C PHE A 126 3.81 -8.50 -34.07
N GLY A 127 4.28 -8.94 -35.23
CA GLY A 127 3.73 -10.07 -35.96
C GLY A 127 2.38 -9.77 -36.62
N GLU A 128 1.82 -10.78 -37.26
CA GLU A 128 0.51 -10.72 -37.91
C GLU A 128 -0.47 -11.65 -37.18
N LYS A 129 -1.74 -11.23 -37.06
CA LYS A 129 -2.77 -12.11 -36.50
C LYS A 129 -2.98 -13.30 -37.44
N PRO A 130 -3.00 -14.55 -36.93
CA PRO A 130 -3.19 -15.72 -37.78
C PRO A 130 -4.56 -15.67 -38.48
N SER A 131 -4.57 -16.05 -39.77
CA SER A 131 -5.80 -16.30 -40.51
C SER A 131 -6.09 -17.80 -40.50
N PHE A 132 -7.34 -18.17 -40.20
CA PHE A 132 -7.78 -19.56 -40.15
C PHE A 132 -8.75 -19.82 -41.30
N SER A 133 -8.56 -20.93 -42.01
CA SER A 133 -9.50 -21.42 -43.02
C SER A 133 -10.69 -22.19 -42.41
N PHE A 134 -10.83 -22.14 -41.08
CA PHE A 134 -11.84 -22.80 -40.28
C PHE A 134 -12.25 -21.87 -39.13
N GLU A 135 -13.40 -22.13 -38.52
CA GLU A 135 -13.85 -21.38 -37.35
C GLU A 135 -12.96 -21.73 -36.13
N PRO A 136 -12.17 -20.77 -35.60
CA PRO A 136 -11.23 -21.05 -34.52
C PRO A 136 -12.00 -21.36 -33.23
N LYS A 137 -11.61 -22.46 -32.58
CA LYS A 137 -12.12 -22.83 -31.27
C LYS A 137 -11.45 -22.01 -30.17
N ASN A 138 -12.21 -21.62 -29.16
CA ASN A 138 -11.65 -21.02 -27.96
C ASN A 138 -10.93 -22.08 -27.10
N HIS A 139 -10.18 -21.64 -26.09
CA HIS A 139 -9.37 -22.54 -25.25
C HIS A 139 -10.21 -23.56 -24.45
N LEU A 140 -11.48 -23.28 -24.14
CA LEU A 140 -12.38 -24.20 -23.45
C LEU A 140 -12.84 -25.31 -24.39
N GLU A 141 -13.27 -24.97 -25.60
CA GLU A 141 -13.69 -25.93 -26.64
C GLU A 141 -12.52 -26.84 -27.06
N LEU A 142 -11.31 -26.30 -27.15
CA LEU A 142 -10.11 -27.11 -27.36
C LEU A 142 -9.89 -28.10 -26.22
N ASN A 143 -10.11 -27.67 -24.98
CA ASN A 143 -9.95 -28.51 -23.81
C ASN A 143 -10.96 -29.67 -23.75
N GLU A 144 -12.16 -29.54 -24.29
CA GLU A 144 -13.14 -30.65 -24.34
C GLU A 144 -12.60 -31.87 -25.08
N SER A 145 -11.87 -31.64 -26.17
CA SER A 145 -11.28 -32.71 -26.97
C SER A 145 -9.91 -33.15 -26.45
N LEU A 146 -9.05 -32.19 -26.08
CA LEU A 146 -7.66 -32.45 -25.70
C LEU A 146 -7.46 -32.81 -24.23
N LYS A 147 -8.44 -32.49 -23.36
CA LYS A 147 -8.43 -32.76 -21.92
C LYS A 147 -7.14 -32.24 -21.25
N LEU A 148 -6.75 -31.00 -21.55
CA LEU A 148 -5.57 -30.31 -21.04
C LEU A 148 -5.69 -29.96 -19.55
N PHE A 149 -6.89 -29.60 -19.12
CA PHE A 149 -7.23 -29.25 -17.75
C PHE A 149 -8.66 -29.68 -17.40
N ASP A 150 -8.97 -29.75 -16.11
CA ASP A 150 -10.26 -30.20 -15.58
C ASP A 150 -10.78 -29.22 -14.50
N PHE A 151 -11.73 -28.37 -14.89
CA PHE A 151 -12.38 -27.43 -13.96
C PHE A 151 -13.28 -28.12 -12.95
N LYS A 152 -13.91 -29.25 -13.28
CA LYS A 152 -14.81 -29.94 -12.35
C LYS A 152 -14.01 -30.53 -11.18
N ARG A 153 -12.87 -31.14 -11.47
CA ARG A 153 -11.97 -31.67 -10.43
C ARG A 153 -11.29 -30.54 -9.67
N GLY A 154 -10.83 -29.49 -10.33
CA GLY A 154 -10.26 -28.33 -9.64
C GLY A 154 -11.26 -27.63 -8.73
N ALA A 155 -12.52 -27.47 -9.17
CA ALA A 155 -13.59 -26.92 -8.34
C ALA A 155 -13.96 -27.80 -7.15
N LYS A 156 -13.85 -29.13 -7.27
CA LYS A 156 -14.00 -30.03 -6.13
C LYS A 156 -12.91 -29.82 -5.06
N ILE A 157 -11.74 -29.33 -5.44
CA ILE A 157 -10.60 -29.10 -4.53
C ILE A 157 -10.69 -27.70 -3.91
N SER A 158 -10.86 -26.66 -4.74
CA SER A 158 -10.66 -25.26 -4.33
C SER A 158 -11.84 -24.33 -4.63
N GLY A 159 -12.94 -24.83 -5.20
CA GLY A 159 -14.07 -24.01 -5.65
C GLY A 159 -13.89 -23.41 -7.06
N SER A 160 -14.78 -22.49 -7.44
CA SER A 160 -14.79 -21.91 -8.79
C SER A 160 -13.47 -21.20 -9.14
N GLY A 161 -13.09 -21.22 -10.42
CA GLY A 161 -11.91 -20.50 -10.94
C GLY A 161 -10.58 -21.26 -10.90
N TRP A 162 -10.55 -22.48 -10.35
CA TRP A 162 -9.32 -23.26 -10.21
C TRP A 162 -9.28 -24.45 -11.19
N PRO A 163 -8.54 -24.39 -12.32
CA PRO A 163 -8.36 -25.53 -13.22
C PRO A 163 -7.31 -26.51 -12.68
N ALA A 164 -7.58 -27.82 -12.79
CA ALA A 164 -6.57 -28.86 -12.56
C ALA A 164 -5.95 -29.30 -13.89
N TYR A 165 -4.71 -28.88 -14.17
CA TYR A 165 -3.98 -29.28 -15.38
C TYR A 165 -3.58 -30.76 -15.37
N ARG A 166 -3.56 -31.41 -16.55
CA ARG A 166 -3.24 -32.84 -16.69
C ARG A 166 -2.54 -33.16 -18.00
N GLY A 167 -1.84 -34.29 -18.03
CA GLY A 167 -1.24 -34.85 -19.26
C GLY A 167 -0.36 -33.84 -20.00
N VAL A 168 -0.61 -33.65 -21.30
CA VAL A 168 0.12 -32.68 -22.12
C VAL A 168 -0.10 -31.23 -21.68
N GLY A 169 -1.27 -30.89 -21.11
CA GLY A 169 -1.55 -29.53 -20.61
C GLY A 169 -0.65 -29.17 -19.43
N ALA A 170 -0.51 -30.07 -18.45
CA ALA A 170 0.42 -29.87 -17.33
C ALA A 170 1.88 -29.75 -17.79
N ARG A 171 2.30 -30.57 -18.77
CA ARG A 171 3.65 -30.47 -19.33
C ARG A 171 3.90 -29.16 -20.06
N LEU A 172 2.90 -28.65 -20.78
CA LEU A 172 2.97 -27.38 -21.49
C LEU A 172 3.15 -26.21 -20.50
N GLU A 173 2.40 -26.21 -19.40
CA GLU A 173 2.52 -25.19 -18.35
C GLU A 173 3.95 -25.11 -17.80
N TRP A 174 4.52 -26.26 -17.41
CA TRP A 174 5.91 -26.34 -16.94
C TRP A 174 6.92 -25.92 -18.01
N ALA A 175 6.68 -26.28 -19.27
CA ALA A 175 7.56 -25.89 -20.37
C ALA A 175 7.57 -24.37 -20.59
N LEU A 176 6.40 -23.71 -20.50
CA LEU A 176 6.28 -22.26 -20.63
C LEU A 176 6.98 -21.54 -19.48
N ILE A 177 6.76 -21.97 -18.23
CA ILE A 177 7.44 -21.42 -17.04
C ILE A 177 8.96 -21.52 -17.21
N ARG A 178 9.45 -22.71 -17.59
CA ARG A 178 10.89 -22.91 -17.77
C ARG A 178 11.45 -22.05 -18.90
N PHE A 179 10.77 -22.00 -20.04
CA PHE A 179 11.18 -21.17 -21.17
C PHE A 179 11.31 -19.69 -20.79
N MET A 180 10.35 -19.14 -20.03
CA MET A 180 10.40 -17.76 -19.56
C MET A 180 11.58 -17.53 -18.61
N ILE A 181 11.77 -18.43 -17.62
CA ILE A 181 12.90 -18.35 -16.68
C ILE A 181 14.23 -18.34 -17.43
N ASP A 182 14.46 -19.33 -18.31
CA ASP A 182 15.72 -19.44 -19.07
C ASP A 182 15.94 -18.21 -19.96
N THR A 183 14.88 -17.70 -20.59
CA THR A 183 14.95 -16.47 -21.40
C THR A 183 15.39 -15.28 -20.56
N HIS A 184 14.84 -15.08 -19.37
CA HIS A 184 15.18 -13.95 -18.51
C HIS A 184 16.57 -14.11 -17.87
N VAL A 185 16.96 -15.32 -17.48
CA VAL A 185 18.32 -15.61 -17.00
C VAL A 185 19.35 -15.29 -18.09
N ASN A 186 19.09 -15.67 -19.34
CA ASN A 186 19.96 -15.34 -20.47
C ASN A 186 20.02 -13.82 -20.76
N ASN A 187 19.00 -13.07 -20.35
CA ASN A 187 18.96 -11.60 -20.41
C ASN A 187 19.62 -10.92 -19.18
N GLY A 188 20.27 -11.70 -18.30
CA GLY A 188 21.05 -11.19 -17.17
C GLY A 188 20.28 -11.06 -15.84
N PHE A 189 19.06 -11.60 -15.75
CA PHE A 189 18.33 -11.65 -14.48
C PHE A 189 18.82 -12.80 -13.60
N GLU A 190 18.97 -12.57 -12.30
CA GLU A 190 19.21 -13.63 -11.32
C GLU A 190 17.88 -14.28 -10.92
N GLN A 191 17.82 -15.61 -10.96
CA GLN A 191 16.63 -16.33 -10.53
C GLN A 191 16.60 -16.48 -9.00
N TRP A 192 15.51 -16.01 -8.39
CA TRP A 192 15.22 -16.22 -6.97
C TRP A 192 13.99 -17.11 -6.80
N ILE A 193 14.02 -17.96 -5.77
CA ILE A 193 12.82 -18.67 -5.27
C ILE A 193 12.43 -17.99 -3.96
N LEU A 194 11.35 -17.22 -4.00
CA LEU A 194 10.88 -16.43 -2.86
C LEU A 194 9.81 -17.17 -2.06
N PRO A 195 9.63 -16.84 -0.76
CA PRO A 195 8.43 -17.24 -0.03
C PRO A 195 7.17 -16.73 -0.75
N ILE A 196 6.14 -17.57 -0.87
CA ILE A 196 4.84 -17.20 -1.46
C ILE A 196 3.92 -16.45 -0.49
N VAL A 197 4.43 -16.10 0.69
CA VAL A 197 3.73 -15.39 1.75
C VAL A 197 4.50 -14.14 2.14
N GLY A 198 3.78 -13.05 2.39
CA GLY A 198 4.33 -11.77 2.81
C GLY A 198 3.73 -11.30 4.14
N ARG A 199 4.54 -10.59 4.94
CA ARG A 199 4.08 -9.87 6.14
C ARG A 199 3.39 -8.54 5.78
N PRO A 200 2.59 -7.94 6.67
CA PRO A 200 1.89 -6.67 6.40
C PRO A 200 2.80 -5.54 5.91
N ASP A 201 4.02 -5.42 6.46
CA ASP A 201 5.01 -4.41 6.05
C ASP A 201 5.44 -4.57 4.58
N ILE A 202 5.56 -5.81 4.11
CA ILE A 202 5.90 -6.13 2.72
C ILE A 202 4.70 -5.87 1.79
N MET A 203 3.50 -6.23 2.23
CA MET A 203 2.26 -5.97 1.47
C MET A 203 1.94 -4.47 1.36
N MET A 204 2.30 -3.69 2.38
CA MET A 204 2.25 -2.24 2.37
C MET A 204 3.28 -1.64 1.42
N GLY A 205 4.52 -2.13 1.47
CA GLY A 205 5.60 -1.67 0.58
C GLY A 205 5.31 -1.93 -0.90
N SER A 206 4.60 -3.01 -1.22
CA SER A 206 4.14 -3.35 -2.58
C SER A 206 2.80 -2.71 -2.96
N ALA A 207 2.26 -1.81 -2.14
CA ALA A 207 1.02 -1.05 -2.37
C ALA A 207 -0.28 -1.87 -2.41
N HIS A 208 -0.27 -3.12 -1.92
CA HIS A 208 -1.49 -3.91 -1.78
C HIS A 208 -2.26 -3.53 -0.51
N LEU A 209 -1.55 -3.34 0.61
CA LEU A 209 -2.14 -2.78 1.82
C LEU A 209 -1.98 -1.25 1.87
N PRO A 210 -2.94 -0.53 2.48
CA PRO A 210 -4.18 -1.05 3.06
C PRO A 210 -5.35 -1.14 2.06
N LYS A 211 -5.25 -0.48 0.90
CA LYS A 211 -6.38 -0.22 0.00
C LYS A 211 -7.02 -1.48 -0.62
N PHE A 212 -6.23 -2.53 -0.85
CA PHE A 212 -6.65 -3.73 -1.57
C PHE A 212 -6.58 -4.99 -0.69
N GLU A 213 -6.72 -4.86 0.63
CA GLU A 213 -6.68 -6.02 1.55
C GLU A 213 -7.72 -7.08 1.20
N ASP A 214 -8.89 -6.66 0.73
CA ASP A 214 -10.00 -7.52 0.31
C ASP A 214 -9.71 -8.38 -0.92
N GLN A 215 -8.66 -8.04 -1.67
CA GLN A 215 -8.21 -8.79 -2.86
C GLN A 215 -7.13 -9.83 -2.52
N LEU A 216 -6.70 -9.93 -1.26
CA LEU A 216 -5.63 -10.81 -0.82
C LEU A 216 -6.18 -12.01 -0.04
N PHE A 217 -5.50 -13.16 -0.19
CA PHE A 217 -5.70 -14.28 0.73
C PHE A 217 -4.90 -14.07 2.00
N LYS A 218 -5.59 -13.78 3.11
CA LYS A 218 -5.01 -13.69 4.45
C LYS A 218 -4.94 -15.06 5.10
N LEU A 219 -3.78 -15.43 5.64
CA LEU A 219 -3.61 -16.68 6.37
C LEU A 219 -4.11 -16.52 7.79
N GLN A 220 -4.90 -17.48 8.27
CA GLN A 220 -5.32 -17.56 9.66
C GLN A 220 -4.28 -18.35 10.46
N ASP A 221 -3.38 -17.63 11.11
CA ASP A 221 -2.37 -18.18 12.00
C ASP A 221 -2.33 -17.37 13.30
N LYS A 222 -2.03 -18.02 14.44
CA LYS A 222 -2.05 -17.38 15.76
C LYS A 222 -0.81 -16.54 16.02
N ASP A 223 0.33 -16.95 15.47
CA ASP A 223 1.64 -16.39 15.77
C ASP A 223 2.12 -15.48 14.62
N HIS A 224 1.52 -15.62 13.44
CA HIS A 224 1.92 -14.92 12.24
C HIS A 224 0.75 -14.22 11.53
N GLN A 225 0.96 -12.94 11.20
CA GLN A 225 0.11 -12.22 10.26
C GLN A 225 0.76 -12.32 8.87
N LEU A 226 0.18 -13.13 7.99
CA LEU A 226 0.71 -13.39 6.65
C LEU A 226 -0.39 -13.33 5.59
N TYR A 227 0.00 -12.96 4.38
CA TYR A 227 -0.83 -12.94 3.18
C TYR A 227 -0.15 -13.76 2.09
N LEU A 228 -0.91 -14.47 1.25
CA LEU A 228 -0.35 -14.98 -0.01
C LEU A 228 0.00 -13.79 -0.91
N ILE A 229 1.19 -13.81 -1.51
CA ILE A 229 1.60 -12.75 -2.43
C ILE A 229 0.80 -12.88 -3.74
N PRO A 230 0.23 -11.79 -4.28
CA PRO A 230 -0.51 -11.81 -5.54
C PRO A 230 0.41 -11.78 -6.77
N THR A 231 1.68 -11.40 -6.57
CA THR A 231 2.74 -11.43 -7.57
C THR A 231 4.10 -11.59 -6.87
N SER A 232 5.05 -12.25 -7.54
CA SER A 232 6.46 -12.38 -7.14
C SER A 232 7.27 -11.14 -7.49
#